data_AF-A0A376ZWC0-F1
#
_entry.id   AF-A0A376ZWC0-F1
#
_cell.length_a   1.000
_cell.length_b   1.000
_cell.length_c   1.000
_cell.angle_alpha   90.00
_cell.angle_beta   90.00
_cell.angle_gamma   90.00
#
_symmetry.space_group_name_H-M   'P 1'
#
loop_
_entity.id
_entity.type
_entity.pdbx_description
1 polymer ?
#
loop_
_entity_poly.entity_id
_entity_poly.type
_entity_poly.pdbx_seq_one_letter_code
_entity_poly.pdbx_strand_id
1 'polypeptide(L)'
;MRAILPTRFGRVSDKYCHRAESHDAGDISFSDIFRGPASIFGGIEYQTPWNPLRLKLEYDGNNYQNDFAGKLPQASHFNVGAVYRAASWADLNLSYERGNTLMFGFTLRTNFNDLRPALRDTPKPAYQPAPESEGLQYTTVANQLTALKYNAGFDAPEIQLRDKTLYMSGQQYKYRDSREAVDRANRILVNNLPQGVEKISVTQKREHMAMVTTETDVATCANSWPVQRLVNQSHCNNNVLKLKIFCLWSGLPYS
;
A
#
# COMPACT_ATOMS: atom_id res chain seq x y z
N MET A 1 -4.41 -45.70 -39.15
CA MET A 1 -5.57 -44.81 -39.41
C MET A 1 -5.38 -43.54 -38.60
N ARG A 2 -5.24 -42.39 -39.27
CA ARG A 2 -5.14 -41.05 -38.66
C ARG A 2 -6.55 -40.52 -38.44
N ALA A 3 -6.89 -40.11 -37.23
CA ALA A 3 -8.08 -39.30 -36.97
C ALA A 3 -7.60 -37.92 -36.52
N ILE A 4 -7.39 -37.03 -37.49
CA ILE A 4 -7.20 -35.60 -37.24
C ILE A 4 -8.61 -35.01 -37.19
N LEU A 5 -9.08 -34.66 -35.98
CA LEU A 5 -10.36 -33.98 -35.84
C LEU A 5 -10.18 -32.52 -36.27
N PRO A 6 -10.91 -32.05 -37.30
CA PRO A 6 -10.86 -30.65 -37.70
C PRO A 6 -11.46 -29.76 -36.61
N THR A 7 -10.87 -28.58 -36.41
CA THR A 7 -11.47 -27.52 -35.59
C THR A 7 -12.85 -27.16 -36.16
N ARG A 8 -13.81 -26.72 -35.32
CA ARG A 8 -15.17 -26.39 -35.79
C ARG A 8 -15.21 -25.33 -36.92
N PHE A 9 -14.15 -24.53 -37.07
CA PHE A 9 -14.03 -23.55 -38.15
C PHE A 9 -13.43 -24.11 -39.46
N GLY A 10 -12.73 -25.25 -39.42
CA GLY A 10 -12.20 -25.92 -40.62
C GLY A 10 -13.28 -26.59 -41.48
N ARG A 11 -14.48 -26.83 -40.94
CA ARG A 11 -15.64 -27.33 -41.72
C ARG A 11 -16.29 -26.26 -42.61
N VAL A 12 -15.91 -24.99 -42.48
CA VAL A 12 -16.55 -23.88 -43.20
C VAL A 12 -15.75 -23.45 -44.44
N SER A 13 -14.42 -23.61 -44.46
CA SER A 13 -13.60 -23.31 -45.64
C SER A 13 -12.15 -23.79 -45.47
N ASP A 14 -11.55 -24.37 -46.51
CA ASP A 14 -10.18 -24.91 -46.53
C ASP A 14 -9.08 -23.88 -46.22
N LYS A 15 -9.40 -22.57 -46.28
CA LYS A 15 -8.48 -21.45 -46.02
C LYS A 15 -8.05 -21.32 -44.55
N TYR A 16 -8.67 -22.05 -43.63
CA TYR A 16 -8.33 -22.06 -42.21
C TYR A 16 -7.44 -23.23 -41.79
N CYS A 17 -7.15 -24.17 -42.70
CA CYS A 17 -6.32 -25.35 -42.42
C CYS A 17 -4.83 -25.11 -42.65
N HIS A 18 -4.46 -24.10 -43.44
CA HIS A 18 -3.07 -23.77 -43.76
C HIS A 18 -2.79 -22.29 -43.51
N ARG A 19 -1.71 -22.00 -42.78
CA ARG A 19 -1.16 -20.65 -42.64
C ARG A 19 -0.40 -20.35 -43.94
N ALA A 20 -0.74 -19.26 -44.62
CA ALA A 20 0.03 -18.85 -45.79
C ALA A 20 1.44 -18.42 -45.32
N GLU A 21 2.48 -18.94 -45.96
CA GLU A 21 3.86 -18.46 -45.75
C GLU A 21 3.97 -17.06 -46.36
N SER A 22 3.73 -16.03 -45.56
CA SER A 22 4.04 -14.65 -45.91
C SER A 22 5.34 -14.26 -45.23
N HIS A 23 6.42 -14.22 -46.02
CA HIS A 23 7.67 -13.58 -45.64
C HIS A 23 7.50 -12.07 -45.79
N ASP A 24 7.06 -11.38 -44.73
CA ASP A 24 7.37 -9.96 -44.54
C ASP A 24 7.28 -9.61 -43.04
N ALA A 25 8.41 -9.19 -42.48
CA ALA A 25 8.50 -8.76 -41.10
C ALA A 25 8.00 -7.31 -40.99
N GLY A 26 6.81 -7.13 -40.41
CA GLY A 26 6.32 -5.78 -40.10
C GLY A 26 4.80 -5.60 -40.22
N ASP A 27 4.07 -6.57 -40.76
CA ASP A 27 2.61 -6.46 -40.88
C ASP A 27 1.91 -7.23 -39.75
N ILE A 28 1.32 -6.50 -38.80
CA ILE A 28 0.49 -7.09 -37.74
C ILE A 28 -0.88 -7.42 -38.35
N SER A 29 -0.92 -8.50 -39.14
CA SER A 29 -2.13 -9.01 -39.76
C SER A 29 -3.03 -9.68 -38.71
N PHE A 30 -4.08 -8.96 -38.28
CA PHE A 30 -5.14 -9.48 -37.40
C PHE A 30 -5.83 -10.77 -37.94
N SER A 31 -5.64 -11.09 -39.23
CA SER A 31 -6.18 -12.27 -39.93
C SER A 31 -5.46 -13.59 -39.66
N ASP A 32 -4.27 -13.56 -39.05
CA ASP A 32 -3.43 -14.76 -38.82
C ASP A 32 -3.38 -15.23 -37.36
N ILE A 33 -4.01 -14.48 -36.45
CA ILE A 33 -3.95 -14.74 -35.00
C ILE A 33 -4.81 -15.96 -34.60
N PHE A 34 -5.65 -16.47 -35.51
CA PHE A 34 -6.54 -17.62 -35.29
C PHE A 34 -6.37 -18.76 -36.29
N ARG A 35 -5.21 -18.85 -36.97
CA ARG A 35 -4.93 -19.91 -37.95
C ARG A 35 -3.81 -20.82 -37.45
N GLY A 36 -4.15 -22.08 -37.23
CA GLY A 36 -3.23 -23.12 -36.77
C GLY A 36 -4.01 -24.31 -36.20
N PRO A 37 -3.41 -25.52 -36.12
CA PRO A 37 -4.03 -26.65 -35.46
C PRO A 37 -4.26 -26.31 -33.98
N ALA A 38 -5.52 -26.20 -33.56
CA ALA A 38 -5.84 -25.95 -32.16
C ALA A 38 -5.54 -27.21 -31.34
N SER A 39 -4.72 -27.09 -30.29
CA SER A 39 -4.56 -28.12 -29.28
C SER A 39 -5.66 -27.96 -28.21
N ILE A 40 -6.26 -29.09 -27.82
CA ILE A 40 -7.19 -29.11 -26.70
C ILE A 40 -6.33 -29.13 -25.43
N PHE A 41 -6.52 -28.14 -24.56
CA PHE A 41 -5.96 -28.13 -23.22
C PHE A 41 -7.10 -28.11 -22.20
N GLY A 42 -6.92 -28.81 -21.10
CA GLY A 42 -7.91 -28.84 -20.03
C GLY A 42 -7.32 -29.43 -18.76
N GLY A 43 -7.79 -28.97 -17.61
CA GLY A 43 -7.30 -29.47 -16.33
C GLY A 43 -8.37 -29.50 -15.26
N ILE A 44 -8.12 -30.31 -14.24
CA ILE A 44 -8.94 -30.45 -13.04
C ILE A 44 -8.04 -30.13 -11.85
N GLU A 45 -8.46 -29.18 -11.02
CA GLU A 45 -7.87 -28.95 -9.70
C GLU A 45 -8.79 -29.55 -8.64
N TYR A 46 -8.25 -30.43 -7.79
CA TYR A 46 -8.94 -31.03 -6.68
C TYR A 46 -8.33 -30.55 -5.36
N GLN A 47 -9.13 -29.83 -4.58
CA GLN A 47 -8.81 -29.45 -3.21
C GLN A 47 -9.19 -30.62 -2.29
N THR A 48 -8.21 -31.22 -1.60
CA THR A 48 -8.52 -32.32 -0.69
C THR A 48 -9.32 -31.80 0.52
N PRO A 49 -10.28 -32.60 1.06
CA PRO A 49 -11.03 -32.23 2.27
C PRO A 49 -10.14 -31.99 3.49
N TRP A 50 -8.97 -32.65 3.52
CA TRP A 50 -7.89 -32.34 4.44
C TRP A 50 -7.01 -31.25 3.81
N ASN A 51 -7.20 -29.99 4.18
CA ASN A 51 -6.21 -28.93 3.94
C ASN A 51 -4.90 -29.39 4.61
N PRO A 52 -3.82 -29.68 3.85
CA PRO A 52 -3.14 -28.64 3.08
C PRO A 52 -2.80 -29.00 1.62
N LEU A 53 -3.33 -30.09 1.07
CA LEU A 53 -2.92 -30.61 -0.25
C LEU A 53 -3.90 -30.20 -1.37
N ARG A 54 -3.35 -29.78 -2.51
CA ARG A 54 -4.10 -29.58 -3.75
C ARG A 54 -3.47 -30.40 -4.86
N LEU A 55 -4.31 -31.10 -5.60
CA LEU A 55 -3.89 -31.90 -6.74
C LEU A 55 -4.35 -31.23 -8.01
N LYS A 56 -3.47 -31.20 -9.01
CA LYS A 56 -3.72 -30.64 -10.33
C LYS A 56 -3.45 -31.72 -11.36
N LEU A 57 -4.40 -31.92 -12.26
CA LEU A 57 -4.23 -32.77 -13.42
C LEU A 57 -4.52 -31.93 -14.64
N GLU A 58 -3.56 -31.82 -15.54
CA GLU A 58 -3.70 -31.10 -16.80
C GLU A 58 -3.43 -32.05 -17.96
N TYR A 59 -4.24 -31.94 -19.00
CA TYR A 59 -4.05 -32.60 -20.28
C TYR A 59 -3.65 -31.54 -21.31
N ASP A 60 -2.49 -31.75 -21.90
CA ASP A 60 -1.92 -30.90 -22.94
C ASP A 60 -1.92 -31.64 -24.29
N GLY A 61 -2.81 -31.22 -25.19
CA GLY A 61 -2.91 -31.74 -26.55
C GLY A 61 -1.83 -31.23 -27.50
N ASN A 62 -0.83 -30.49 -27.03
CA ASN A 62 0.28 -30.05 -27.86
C ASN A 62 1.24 -31.22 -28.15
N ASN A 63 1.68 -31.31 -29.41
CA ASN A 63 2.76 -32.18 -29.85
C ASN A 63 3.91 -31.25 -30.22
N TYR A 64 4.92 -31.15 -29.36
CA TYR A 64 6.11 -30.28 -29.52
C TYR A 64 7.07 -30.75 -30.65
N GLN A 65 6.54 -31.36 -31.70
CA GLN A 65 7.32 -31.92 -32.82
C GLN A 65 7.83 -30.83 -33.79
N ASN A 66 7.21 -29.65 -33.78
CA ASN A 66 7.53 -28.54 -34.70
C ASN A 66 7.88 -27.23 -33.94
N ASP A 67 8.49 -27.32 -32.76
CA ASP A 67 8.93 -26.13 -32.03
C ASP A 67 10.33 -25.68 -32.47
N PHE A 68 10.56 -24.37 -32.57
CA PHE A 68 11.78 -23.77 -33.13
C PHE A 68 13.03 -24.06 -32.28
N ALA A 69 12.83 -24.54 -31.04
CA ALA A 69 13.87 -24.87 -30.06
C ALA A 69 14.37 -26.33 -30.10
N GLY A 70 13.93 -27.14 -31.07
CA GLY A 70 14.34 -28.55 -31.22
C GLY A 70 13.38 -29.56 -30.56
N LYS A 71 13.55 -30.86 -30.88
CA LYS A 71 12.66 -31.94 -30.44
C LYS A 71 12.72 -32.10 -28.91
N LEU A 72 11.72 -31.55 -28.22
CA LEU A 72 11.51 -31.82 -26.80
C LEU A 72 10.91 -33.24 -26.66
N PRO A 73 11.59 -34.19 -26.01
CA PRO A 73 11.03 -35.52 -25.79
C PRO A 73 9.83 -35.41 -24.84
N GLN A 74 8.64 -35.71 -25.34
CA GLN A 74 7.40 -35.77 -24.56
C GLN A 74 6.94 -37.22 -24.52
N ALA A 75 6.94 -37.83 -23.34
CA ALA A 75 6.50 -39.21 -23.13
C ALA A 75 4.99 -39.30 -22.80
N SER A 76 4.37 -38.20 -22.36
CA SER A 76 2.95 -38.15 -21.99
C SER A 76 2.34 -36.76 -22.25
N HIS A 77 1.04 -36.75 -22.56
CA HIS A 77 0.20 -35.55 -22.67
C HIS A 77 -0.42 -35.12 -21.33
N PHE A 78 -0.10 -35.84 -20.24
CA PHE A 78 -0.61 -35.55 -18.91
C PHE A 78 0.46 -34.91 -18.04
N ASN A 79 0.12 -33.79 -17.41
CA ASN A 79 0.90 -33.15 -16.37
C ASN A 79 0.16 -33.29 -15.04
N VAL A 80 0.88 -33.72 -14.00
CA VAL A 80 0.32 -33.92 -12.66
C VAL A 80 1.07 -33.01 -11.69
N GLY A 81 0.34 -32.19 -10.93
CA GLY A 81 0.89 -31.30 -9.92
C GLY A 81 0.31 -31.56 -8.54
N ALA A 82 1.12 -31.35 -7.51
CA ALA A 82 0.73 -31.38 -6.12
C ALA A 82 1.25 -30.12 -5.43
N VAL A 83 0.37 -29.40 -4.74
CA VAL A 83 0.72 -28.22 -3.94
C VAL A 83 0.39 -28.51 -2.48
N TYR A 84 1.40 -28.55 -1.64
CA TYR A 84 1.28 -28.81 -0.21
C TYR A 84 1.56 -27.53 0.60
N ARG A 85 0.56 -27.06 1.35
CA ARG A 85 0.71 -25.94 2.26
C ARG A 85 1.39 -26.37 3.56
N ALA A 86 2.72 -26.24 3.61
CA ALA A 86 3.51 -26.58 4.79
C ALA A 86 3.28 -25.63 5.98
N ALA A 87 3.03 -24.34 5.70
CA ALA A 87 2.69 -23.34 6.72
C ALA A 87 1.81 -22.22 6.13
N SER A 88 1.23 -21.36 6.96
CA SER A 88 0.51 -20.16 6.48
C SER A 88 1.38 -19.29 5.57
N TRP A 89 2.69 -19.24 5.84
CA TRP A 89 3.70 -18.50 5.09
C TRP A 89 4.46 -19.32 4.03
N ALA A 90 4.20 -20.63 3.89
CA ALA A 90 4.95 -21.49 2.96
C ALA A 90 4.08 -22.54 2.25
N ASP A 91 4.18 -22.58 0.92
CA ASP A 91 3.63 -23.65 0.08
C ASP A 91 4.79 -24.37 -0.65
N LEU A 92 4.70 -25.68 -0.77
CA LEU A 92 5.60 -26.55 -1.53
C LEU A 92 4.88 -27.04 -2.78
N ASN A 93 5.56 -27.04 -3.93
CA ASN A 93 5.02 -27.45 -5.22
C ASN A 93 5.85 -28.61 -5.77
N LEU A 94 5.19 -29.67 -6.21
CA LEU A 94 5.81 -30.79 -6.91
C LEU A 94 4.97 -31.10 -8.14
N SER A 95 5.54 -30.98 -9.34
CA SER A 95 4.86 -31.37 -10.58
C SER A 95 5.67 -32.37 -11.39
N TYR A 96 4.96 -33.20 -12.13
CA TYR A 96 5.49 -34.14 -13.09
C TYR A 96 4.87 -33.81 -14.46
N GLU A 97 5.70 -33.35 -15.36
CA GLU A 97 5.32 -32.76 -16.63
C GLU A 97 5.88 -33.57 -17.79
N ARG A 98 5.14 -33.58 -18.91
CA ARG A 98 5.52 -34.21 -20.19
C ARG A 98 5.93 -35.69 -20.08
N GLY A 99 5.55 -36.36 -18.99
CA GLY A 99 5.90 -37.75 -18.70
C GLY A 99 7.39 -38.02 -18.45
N ASN A 100 8.20 -36.99 -18.18
CA ASN A 100 9.64 -37.16 -17.91
C ASN A 100 10.29 -36.03 -17.11
N THR A 101 9.61 -34.91 -16.91
CA THR A 101 10.16 -33.75 -16.22
C THR A 101 9.58 -33.68 -14.81
N LEU A 102 10.41 -33.76 -13.78
CA LEU A 102 10.00 -33.48 -12.42
C LEU A 102 10.36 -32.04 -12.07
N MET A 103 9.41 -31.25 -11.57
CA MET A 103 9.65 -29.91 -11.06
C MET A 103 9.31 -29.83 -9.58
N PHE A 104 10.19 -29.16 -8.84
CA PHE A 104 10.00 -28.87 -7.44
C PHE A 104 10.15 -27.36 -7.23
N GLY A 105 9.27 -26.76 -6.43
CA GLY A 105 9.31 -25.35 -6.11
C GLY A 105 8.75 -25.07 -4.73
N PHE A 106 9.03 -23.88 -4.20
CA PHE A 106 8.46 -23.40 -2.96
C PHE A 106 8.00 -21.95 -3.13
N THR A 107 6.98 -21.57 -2.39
CA THR A 107 6.41 -20.22 -2.40
C THR A 107 6.34 -19.71 -0.97
N LEU A 108 7.02 -18.59 -0.72
CA LEU A 108 7.02 -17.92 0.58
C LEU A 108 6.09 -16.70 0.53
N ARG A 109 5.17 -16.62 1.49
CA ARG A 109 4.26 -15.48 1.67
C ARG A 109 4.71 -14.67 2.88
N THR A 110 4.96 -13.39 2.68
CA THR A 110 5.20 -12.43 3.78
C THR A 110 4.19 -11.29 3.72
N ASN A 111 3.69 -10.86 4.87
CA ASN A 111 2.83 -9.69 5.00
C ASN A 111 3.67 -8.49 5.47
N PHE A 112 3.96 -7.57 4.56
CA PHE A 112 4.74 -6.37 4.88
C PHE A 112 3.96 -5.33 5.71
N ASN A 113 2.65 -5.54 5.96
CA ASN A 113 1.89 -4.61 6.80
C ASN A 113 2.28 -4.67 8.29
N ASP A 114 2.73 -5.84 8.76
CA ASP A 114 3.08 -6.06 10.18
C ASP A 114 4.58 -5.88 10.46
N LEU A 115 5.40 -5.75 9.42
CA LEU A 115 6.81 -5.40 9.52
C LEU A 115 6.95 -3.95 9.99
N ARG A 116 7.14 -3.78 11.31
CA ARG A 116 7.46 -2.48 11.89
C ARG A 116 8.98 -2.28 11.84
N PRO A 117 9.48 -1.27 11.09
CA PRO A 117 10.89 -0.91 11.21
C PRO A 117 11.17 -0.61 12.69
N ALA A 118 12.27 -1.16 13.21
CA ALA A 118 12.75 -0.88 14.56
C ALA A 118 13.38 0.53 14.63
N LEU A 119 12.70 1.53 14.10
CA LEU A 119 13.08 2.91 14.28
C LEU A 119 12.86 3.21 15.76
N ARG A 120 13.95 3.32 16.53
CA ARG A 120 13.92 3.87 17.89
C ARG A 120 13.49 5.33 17.76
N ASP A 121 12.19 5.55 17.82
CA ASP A 121 11.64 6.88 17.83
C ASP A 121 12.04 7.59 19.13
N THR A 122 12.24 8.90 19.02
CA THR A 122 12.46 9.74 20.20
C THR A 122 11.23 9.59 21.12
N PRO A 123 11.41 9.39 22.43
CA PRO A 123 10.29 9.29 23.34
C PRO A 123 9.40 10.53 23.22
N LYS A 124 8.08 10.30 23.30
CA LYS A 124 7.12 11.40 23.34
C LYS A 124 7.44 12.30 24.55
N PRO A 125 7.47 13.63 24.40
CA PRO A 125 7.76 14.52 25.51
C PRO A 125 6.79 14.30 26.67
N ALA A 126 7.28 14.36 27.90
CA ALA A 126 6.42 14.26 29.07
C ALA A 126 5.60 15.56 29.23
N TYR A 127 4.43 15.48 29.88
CA TYR A 127 3.73 16.68 30.32
C TYR A 127 4.49 17.34 31.46
N GLN A 128 5.06 18.51 31.21
CA GLN A 128 5.78 19.31 32.18
C GLN A 128 5.58 20.78 31.80
N PRO A 129 4.42 21.37 32.17
CA PRO A 129 4.14 22.77 31.87
C PRO A 129 5.14 23.67 32.61
N ALA A 130 5.87 24.47 31.85
CA ALA A 130 6.68 25.57 32.36
C ALA A 130 5.77 26.72 32.84
N PRO A 131 6.27 27.63 33.69
CA PRO A 131 5.56 28.84 34.05
C PRO A 131 5.12 29.62 32.81
N GLU A 132 3.87 30.08 32.81
CA GLU A 132 3.30 30.83 31.70
C GLU A 132 4.08 32.15 31.48
N SER A 133 4.35 32.47 30.21
CA SER A 133 5.01 33.72 29.82
C SER A 133 3.99 34.75 29.32
N GLU A 134 4.27 36.05 29.46
CA GLU A 134 3.39 37.12 28.94
C GLU A 134 3.24 37.12 27.40
N GLY A 135 4.05 36.34 26.68
CA GLY A 135 4.01 36.23 25.22
C GLY A 135 4.95 35.16 24.67
N LEU A 136 5.15 35.17 23.35
CA LEU A 136 6.08 34.28 22.67
C LEU A 136 7.52 34.73 22.90
N GLN A 137 8.24 33.98 23.74
CA GLN A 137 9.66 34.21 23.99
C GLN A 137 10.51 33.55 22.90
N TYR A 138 11.46 34.29 22.31
CA TYR A 138 12.26 33.83 21.17
C TYR A 138 12.97 32.49 21.42
N THR A 139 13.63 32.34 22.56
CA THR A 139 14.38 31.13 22.93
C THR A 139 13.44 29.93 23.13
N THR A 140 12.29 30.14 23.76
CA THR A 140 11.26 29.13 23.96
C THR A 140 10.68 28.66 22.63
N VAL A 141 10.33 29.59 21.75
CA VAL A 141 9.80 29.28 20.41
C VAL A 141 10.83 28.52 19.58
N ALA A 142 12.10 28.93 19.58
CA ALA A 142 13.16 28.21 18.85
C ALA A 142 13.30 26.75 19.32
N ASN A 143 13.23 26.51 20.64
CA ASN A 143 13.25 25.16 21.20
C ASN A 143 12.00 24.36 20.81
N GLN A 144 10.81 24.99 20.84
CA GLN A 144 9.57 24.37 20.40
C GLN A 144 9.62 23.99 18.92
N LEU A 145 10.06 24.88 18.03
CA LEU A 145 10.20 24.61 16.60
C LEU A 145 11.17 23.44 16.34
N THR A 146 12.28 23.38 17.08
CA THR A 146 13.23 22.26 17.03
C THR A 146 12.57 20.95 17.46
N ALA A 147 11.84 20.95 18.58
CA ALA A 147 11.12 19.78 19.05
C ALA A 147 9.99 19.36 18.09
N LEU A 148 9.28 20.31 17.49
CA LEU A 148 8.24 20.04 16.49
C LEU A 148 8.84 19.37 15.25
N LYS A 149 10.05 19.78 14.83
CA LYS A 149 10.77 19.15 13.73
C LYS A 149 11.24 17.74 14.05
N TYR A 150 12.06 17.58 15.09
CA TYR A 150 12.74 16.30 15.34
C TYR A 150 11.89 15.29 16.11
N ASN A 151 11.03 15.74 17.04
CA ASN A 151 10.17 14.85 17.81
C ASN A 151 8.82 14.65 17.13
N ALA A 152 8.06 15.72 16.85
CA ALA A 152 6.74 15.61 16.25
C ALA A 152 6.74 15.39 14.72
N GLY A 153 7.89 15.56 14.04
CA GLY A 153 8.05 15.21 12.64
C GLY A 153 7.43 16.20 11.65
N PHE A 154 7.37 17.48 12.01
CA PHE A 154 6.90 18.56 11.15
C PHE A 154 8.07 19.29 10.52
N ASP A 155 8.16 19.29 9.19
CA ASP A 155 9.11 20.14 8.49
C ASP A 155 8.60 21.57 8.36
N ALA A 156 9.54 22.51 8.39
CA ALA A 156 9.31 23.96 8.45
C ALA A 156 8.15 24.35 9.37
N PRO A 157 8.18 23.96 10.67
CA PRO A 157 7.11 24.32 11.58
C PRO A 157 7.10 25.84 11.79
N GLU A 158 5.90 26.38 11.93
CA GLU A 158 5.64 27.80 12.18
C GLU A 158 4.67 27.92 13.34
N ILE A 159 4.91 28.88 14.24
CA ILE A 159 4.04 29.17 15.38
C ILE A 159 3.61 30.63 15.29
N GLN A 160 2.30 30.87 15.42
CA GLN A 160 1.72 32.19 15.48
C GLN A 160 0.74 32.26 16.65
N LEU A 161 0.83 33.31 17.47
CA LEU A 161 -0.16 33.60 18.50
C LEU A 161 -1.14 34.65 17.96
N ARG A 162 -2.44 34.33 17.97
CA ARG A 162 -3.50 35.31 17.68
C ARG A 162 -4.63 35.14 18.68
N ASP A 163 -5.01 36.24 19.30
CA ASP A 163 -5.99 36.28 20.39
C ASP A 163 -5.62 35.25 21.49
N LYS A 164 -6.53 34.33 21.79
CA LYS A 164 -6.33 33.24 22.75
C LYS A 164 -5.99 31.90 22.10
N THR A 165 -5.55 31.90 20.84
CA THR A 165 -5.27 30.69 20.06
C THR A 165 -3.82 30.67 19.58
N LEU A 166 -3.12 29.58 19.89
CA LEU A 166 -1.80 29.30 19.36
C LEU A 166 -1.92 28.46 18.09
N TYR A 167 -1.62 29.06 16.94
CA TYR A 167 -1.60 28.40 15.65
C TYR A 167 -0.23 27.80 15.41
N MET A 168 -0.19 26.52 15.09
CA MET A 168 0.99 25.82 14.62
C MET A 168 0.72 25.29 13.21
N SER A 169 1.67 25.44 12.30
CA SER A 169 1.56 24.81 10.98
C SER A 169 2.87 24.18 10.53
N GLY A 170 2.81 23.16 9.67
CA GLY A 170 4.00 22.51 9.13
C GLY A 170 3.67 21.27 8.32
N GLN A 171 4.65 20.72 7.60
CA GLN A 171 4.47 19.51 6.78
C GLN A 171 4.89 18.25 7.55
N GLN A 172 3.94 17.36 7.84
CA GLN A 172 4.22 16.13 8.59
C GLN A 172 4.82 15.07 7.67
N TYR A 173 6.01 14.55 8.01
CA TYR A 173 6.72 13.57 7.18
C TYR A 173 7.16 12.28 7.91
N LYS A 174 7.12 12.26 9.23
CA LYS A 174 7.73 11.20 10.06
C LYS A 174 6.77 10.06 10.42
N TYR A 175 5.50 10.36 10.69
CA TYR A 175 4.54 9.42 11.26
C TYR A 175 3.52 8.95 10.23
N ARG A 176 3.28 7.64 10.17
CA ARG A 176 2.23 7.05 9.32
C ARG A 176 0.82 7.44 9.79
N ASP A 177 0.60 7.49 11.10
CA ASP A 177 -0.62 8.06 11.69
C ASP A 177 -0.39 9.53 12.04
N SER A 178 -1.06 10.43 11.33
CA SER A 178 -0.98 11.87 11.57
C SER A 178 -1.41 12.27 12.99
N ARG A 179 -2.25 11.47 13.66
CA ARG A 179 -2.71 11.77 15.02
C ARG A 179 -1.58 11.71 16.03
N GLU A 180 -0.62 10.80 15.85
CA GLU A 180 0.57 10.71 16.69
C GLU A 180 1.42 11.98 16.58
N ALA A 181 1.59 12.50 15.36
CA ALA A 181 2.32 13.74 15.12
C ALA A 181 1.64 14.92 15.80
N VAL A 182 0.31 15.06 15.64
CA VAL A 182 -0.47 16.15 16.25
C VAL A 182 -0.44 16.06 17.79
N ASP A 183 -0.55 14.87 18.35
CA ASP A 183 -0.51 14.66 19.80
C ASP A 183 0.87 15.01 20.40
N ARG A 184 1.95 14.70 19.69
CA ARG A 184 3.31 15.15 20.04
C ARG A 184 3.46 16.67 19.91
N ALA A 185 2.94 17.26 18.85
CA ALA A 185 2.96 18.71 18.66
C ALA A 185 2.23 19.43 19.79
N ASN A 186 1.01 19.01 20.11
CA ASN A 186 0.24 19.53 21.24
C ASN A 186 1.04 19.40 22.55
N ARG A 187 1.71 18.27 22.79
CA ARG A 187 2.53 18.07 23.99
C ARG A 187 3.67 19.08 24.11
N ILE A 188 4.35 19.35 23.00
CA ILE A 188 5.46 20.32 22.95
C ILE A 188 4.94 21.75 23.18
N LEU A 189 3.80 22.08 22.57
CA LEU A 189 3.21 23.42 22.64
C LEU A 189 2.67 23.72 24.03
N VAL A 190 1.87 22.81 24.62
CA VAL A 190 1.27 23.01 25.95
C VAL A 190 2.33 23.19 27.03
N ASN A 191 3.49 22.52 26.91
CA ASN A 191 4.55 22.64 27.92
C ASN A 191 5.13 24.06 28.02
N ASN A 192 4.93 24.94 27.04
CA ASN A 192 5.40 26.32 27.08
C ASN A 192 4.37 27.25 26.41
N LEU A 193 3.17 27.34 26.99
CA LEU A 193 2.14 28.26 26.52
C LEU A 193 2.31 29.66 27.13
N PRO A 194 2.07 30.71 26.33
CA PRO A 194 1.84 32.05 26.85
C PRO A 194 0.57 32.13 27.71
N GLN A 195 0.53 33.11 28.61
CA GLN A 195 -0.64 33.42 29.43
C GLN A 195 -1.86 33.72 28.55
N GLY A 196 -3.02 33.22 28.97
CA GLY A 196 -4.30 33.48 28.31
C GLY A 196 -4.58 32.68 27.03
N VAL A 197 -3.71 31.74 26.65
CA VAL A 197 -3.99 30.81 25.54
C VAL A 197 -4.94 29.72 25.98
N GLU A 198 -6.10 29.65 25.33
CA GLU A 198 -7.16 28.68 25.62
C GLU A 198 -7.19 27.54 24.59
N LYS A 199 -6.71 27.79 23.37
CA LYS A 199 -6.78 26.85 22.24
C LYS A 199 -5.45 26.69 21.51
N ILE A 200 -5.21 25.49 21.02
CA ILE A 200 -4.11 25.17 20.11
C ILE A 200 -4.72 24.69 18.79
N SER A 201 -4.24 25.24 17.67
CA SER A 201 -4.70 24.89 16.33
C SER A 201 -3.53 24.39 15.50
N VAL A 202 -3.43 23.07 15.30
CA VAL A 202 -2.35 22.41 14.54
C VAL A 202 -2.81 22.16 13.10
N THR A 203 -2.25 22.91 12.16
CA THR A 203 -2.55 22.80 10.72
C THR A 203 -1.46 22.02 10.00
N GLN A 204 -1.78 20.82 9.56
CA GLN A 204 -0.92 20.02 8.70
C GLN A 204 -0.94 20.60 7.27
N LYS A 205 0.23 20.84 6.72
CA LYS A 205 0.43 21.29 5.34
C LYS A 205 0.98 20.16 4.46
N ARG A 206 0.71 20.24 3.16
CA ARG A 206 1.37 19.43 2.13
C ARG A 206 1.63 20.32 0.92
N GLU A 207 2.88 20.41 0.47
CA GLU A 207 3.29 21.30 -0.62
C GLU A 207 2.77 22.74 -0.40
N HIS A 208 2.98 23.26 0.81
CA HIS A 208 2.54 24.59 1.26
C HIS A 208 1.00 24.81 1.34
N MET A 209 0.18 23.81 1.00
CA MET A 209 -1.28 23.90 1.12
C MET A 209 -1.77 23.33 2.45
N ALA A 210 -2.70 24.03 3.11
CA ALA A 210 -3.34 23.55 4.32
C ALA A 210 -4.23 22.34 4.02
N MET A 211 -4.06 21.26 4.78
CA MET A 211 -4.77 19.99 4.57
C MET A 211 -5.81 19.75 5.67
N VAL A 212 -5.35 19.65 6.91
CA VAL A 212 -6.18 19.33 8.08
C VAL A 212 -5.72 20.19 9.23
N THR A 213 -6.66 20.90 9.82
CA THR A 213 -6.48 21.62 11.07
C THR A 213 -7.10 20.81 12.19
N THR A 214 -6.35 20.61 13.26
CA THR A 214 -6.82 20.01 14.51
C THR A 214 -6.82 21.07 15.58
N GLU A 215 -8.01 21.38 16.08
CA GLU A 215 -8.15 22.27 17.22
C GLU A 215 -8.17 21.47 18.51
N THR A 216 -7.57 22.01 19.56
CA THR A 216 -7.43 21.34 20.84
C THR A 216 -7.55 22.37 21.95
N ASP A 217 -8.53 22.19 22.83
CA ASP A 217 -8.67 23.00 24.04
C ASP A 217 -7.58 22.65 25.06
N VAL A 218 -6.89 23.67 25.57
CA VAL A 218 -5.76 23.51 26.50
C VAL A 218 -6.22 22.86 27.81
N ALA A 219 -7.41 23.23 28.31
CA ALA A 219 -7.99 22.66 29.53
C ALA A 219 -8.23 21.14 29.43
N THR A 220 -8.67 20.65 28.26
CA THR A 220 -8.90 19.22 28.00
C THR A 220 -7.58 18.44 27.96
N CYS A 221 -6.51 19.06 27.48
CA CYS A 221 -5.15 18.48 27.51
C CYS A 221 -4.56 18.43 28.92
N ALA A 222 -4.71 19.51 29.70
CA ALA A 222 -4.18 19.60 31.05
C ALA A 222 -4.77 18.52 31.97
N ASN A 223 -6.06 18.17 31.78
CA ASN A 223 -6.74 17.17 32.61
C ASN A 223 -6.49 15.71 32.18
N SER A 224 -6.25 15.44 30.89
CA SER A 224 -6.14 14.07 30.39
C SER A 224 -4.72 13.49 30.46
N TRP A 225 -3.70 14.36 30.52
CA TRP A 225 -2.30 13.95 30.46
C TRP A 225 -1.64 13.50 31.76
N PRO A 226 -2.02 14.01 32.94
CA PRO A 226 -1.58 13.44 34.21
C PRO A 226 -2.05 11.98 34.38
N VAL A 227 -3.26 11.67 33.91
CA VAL A 227 -3.87 10.33 33.96
C VAL A 227 -3.19 9.35 32.99
N GLN A 228 -2.77 9.83 31.82
CA GLN A 228 -2.04 9.04 30.82
C GLN A 228 -0.62 8.62 31.25
N ARG A 229 -0.03 9.25 32.28
CA ARG A 229 1.24 8.79 32.85
C ARG A 229 1.12 7.38 33.46
N LEU A 230 -0.10 6.97 33.84
CA LEU A 230 -0.40 5.66 34.43
C LEU A 230 -0.92 4.65 33.41
N VAL A 231 -1.44 5.10 32.25
CA VAL A 231 -2.07 4.23 31.24
C VAL A 231 -1.49 4.57 29.88
N ASN A 232 -0.71 3.64 29.32
CA ASN A 232 0.10 3.80 28.12
C ASN A 232 -0.70 3.82 26.80
N GLN A 233 -1.78 4.64 26.72
CA GLN A 233 -2.53 5.00 25.51
C GLN A 233 -3.81 5.79 25.85
N SER A 234 -3.84 7.09 25.55
CA SER A 234 -5.06 7.78 25.11
C SER A 234 -4.70 9.16 24.53
N HIS A 235 -5.49 9.65 23.59
CA HIS A 235 -5.26 10.91 22.85
C HIS A 235 -6.22 12.00 23.36
N CYS A 236 -5.81 13.27 23.34
CA CYS A 236 -6.64 14.42 23.76
C CYS A 236 -7.83 14.77 22.88
N ASN A 237 -8.01 14.04 21.78
CA ASN A 237 -8.76 14.55 20.65
C ASN A 237 -10.19 13.97 20.63
N ASN A 238 -11.11 14.62 21.36
CA ASN A 238 -12.53 14.19 21.39
C ASN A 238 -13.46 14.97 20.46
N ASN A 239 -12.99 15.94 19.67
CA ASN A 239 -13.83 16.62 18.67
C ASN A 239 -13.03 16.94 17.41
N VAL A 240 -12.94 15.98 16.49
CA VAL A 240 -12.44 16.25 15.13
C VAL A 240 -13.58 16.84 14.29
N LEU A 241 -13.85 18.14 14.48
CA LEU A 241 -14.60 18.92 13.48
C LEU A 241 -13.65 19.20 12.31
N LYS A 242 -13.72 18.36 11.26
CA LYS A 242 -13.06 18.63 9.97
C LYS A 242 -13.78 19.79 9.28
N LEU A 243 -13.45 21.03 9.63
CA LEU A 243 -13.90 22.18 8.85
C LEU A 243 -12.95 22.37 7.66
N LYS A 244 -13.34 21.86 6.49
CA LYS A 244 -12.73 22.25 5.21
C LYS A 244 -13.40 23.55 4.76
N ILE A 245 -12.81 24.70 5.07
CA ILE A 245 -13.20 25.97 4.44
C ILE A 245 -12.48 26.07 3.09
N PHE A 246 -13.21 25.85 1.99
CA PHE A 246 -12.81 26.30 0.67
C PHE A 246 -13.31 27.75 0.50
N CYS A 247 -12.40 28.73 0.54
CA CYS A 247 -12.71 30.04 -0.01
C CYS A 247 -12.50 29.99 -1.53
N LEU A 248 -13.60 29.85 -2.29
CA LEU A 248 -13.60 30.22 -3.71
C LEU A 248 -13.66 31.75 -3.77
N TRP A 249 -12.59 32.37 -4.26
CA TRP A 249 -12.58 33.78 -4.62
C TRP A 249 -13.10 33.89 -6.06
N SER A 250 -14.36 34.27 -6.23
CA SER A 250 -14.94 34.60 -7.53
C SER A 250 -15.16 36.11 -7.62
N GLY A 251 -14.49 36.77 -8.58
CA GLY A 251 -14.91 38.07 -9.07
C GLY A 251 -13.76 38.95 -9.51
N LEU A 252 -13.66 39.17 -10.83
CA LEU A 252 -13.63 40.50 -11.44
C LEU A 252 -13.90 40.37 -12.96
N PRO A 253 -14.84 41.13 -13.53
CA PRO A 253 -15.03 41.22 -14.98
C PRO A 253 -14.08 42.27 -15.57
N TYR A 254 -13.46 41.95 -16.70
CA TYR A 254 -12.77 42.95 -17.53
C TYR A 254 -13.79 43.58 -18.49
N SER A 255 -13.80 44.91 -18.47
CA SER A 255 -14.32 45.82 -19.50
C SER A 255 -13.61 45.65 -20.83
#